data_AF-A0A6C0LHC5-F1
#
_entry.id   AF-A0A6C0LHC5-F1
#
_cell.length_a   1.000
_cell.length_b   1.000
_cell.length_c   1.000
_cell.angle_alpha   90.00
_cell.angle_beta   90.00
_cell.angle_gamma   90.00
#
_symmetry.space_group_name_H-M   'P 1'
#
loop_
_entity.id
_entity.type
_entity.pdbx_description
1 polymer ?
#
loop_
_entity_poly.entity_id
_entity_poly.type
_entity_poly.pdbx_seq_one_letter_code
_entity_poly.pdbx_strand_id
1 'polypeptide(L)'
;MDSTIINRERSVSADHQPISDKTISEKSNACLFSKRKEMLSQYFDSLAELENLSETNIHKLGVDDGKLYRSWYWASGIERHYRGESRMTTIKHISNCVTDVITIYKGIFDVISKNKCPDSQRRTENAQLLVDTKKHMELWIKGLQVMSRLYQDDPDIVSQISEIDGTLSIIVNSSVNFFSF
;
A
#
# COMPACT_ATOMS: atom_id res chain seq x y z
N MET A 1 -60.02 56.42 10.31
CA MET A 1 -58.85 56.77 9.48
C MET A 1 -57.71 55.90 9.95
N ASP A 2 -57.36 54.94 9.10
CA ASP A 2 -56.24 54.01 9.23
C ASP A 2 -54.90 54.73 9.43
N SER A 3 -53.99 54.09 10.16
CA SER A 3 -52.64 53.78 9.66
C SER A 3 -51.92 52.84 10.62
N THR A 4 -51.93 51.57 10.23
CA THR A 4 -51.06 50.49 10.69
C THR A 4 -49.61 50.79 10.29
N ILE A 5 -48.64 50.68 11.22
CA ILE A 5 -47.23 50.50 10.87
C ILE A 5 -46.71 49.25 11.59
N ILE A 6 -46.52 48.21 10.78
CA ILE A 6 -45.88 46.94 11.10
C ILE A 6 -44.37 47.19 11.12
N ASN A 7 -43.70 46.93 12.23
CA ASN A 7 -42.25 46.74 12.21
C ASN A 7 -41.89 45.27 12.44
N ARG A 8 -41.47 44.72 11.31
CA ARG A 8 -41.06 43.38 10.94
C ARG A 8 -40.02 42.79 11.88
N GLU A 9 -40.30 41.57 12.32
CA GLU A 9 -39.35 40.64 12.91
C GLU A 9 -38.11 40.49 12.01
N ARG A 10 -36.91 40.54 12.62
CA ARG A 10 -35.72 39.88 12.10
C ARG A 10 -35.33 38.78 13.08
N SER A 11 -36.01 37.65 12.97
CA SER A 11 -35.49 36.37 13.41
C SER A 11 -34.31 36.01 12.51
N VAL A 12 -33.10 36.26 12.98
CA VAL A 12 -31.90 35.64 12.39
C VAL A 12 -31.86 34.22 12.95
N SER A 13 -32.51 33.28 12.24
CA SER A 13 -32.27 31.86 12.47
C SER A 13 -30.84 31.57 12.00
N ALA A 14 -29.90 31.60 12.93
CA ALA A 14 -28.63 30.94 12.74
C ALA A 14 -28.91 29.44 12.86
N ASP A 15 -29.26 28.81 11.74
CA ASP A 15 -29.23 27.36 11.59
C ASP A 15 -27.76 26.90 11.62
N HIS A 16 -27.11 27.03 12.77
CA HIS A 16 -25.95 26.22 13.09
C HIS A 16 -26.48 24.84 13.45
N GLN A 17 -26.74 24.03 12.42
CA GLN A 17 -26.83 22.59 12.63
C GLN A 17 -25.53 22.14 13.30
N PRO A 18 -25.58 21.50 14.48
CA PRO A 18 -24.40 20.92 15.07
C PRO A 18 -23.95 19.81 14.12
N ILE A 19 -22.85 20.04 13.40
CA ILE A 19 -22.17 18.99 12.65
C ILE A 19 -21.78 17.96 13.71
N SER A 20 -22.54 16.86 13.78
CA SER A 20 -22.34 15.87 14.84
C SER A 20 -20.95 15.25 14.72
N ASP A 21 -20.30 14.97 15.86
CA ASP A 21 -18.99 14.30 15.93
C ASP A 21 -18.96 12.98 15.13
N LYS A 22 -20.12 12.35 14.95
CA LYS A 22 -20.31 11.17 14.09
C LYS A 22 -19.99 11.46 12.62
N THR A 23 -20.50 12.58 12.10
CA THR A 23 -20.31 13.01 10.71
C THR A 23 -18.85 13.41 10.43
N ILE A 24 -18.16 13.95 11.43
CA ILE A 24 -16.73 14.28 11.34
C ILE A 24 -15.88 13.00 11.36
N SER A 25 -16.20 12.06 12.25
CA SER A 25 -15.54 10.74 12.34
C SER A 25 -15.70 9.92 11.06
N GLU A 26 -16.89 9.90 10.46
CA GLU A 26 -17.17 9.18 9.20
C GLU A 26 -16.37 9.75 8.02
N LYS A 27 -16.34 11.09 7.87
CA LYS A 27 -15.53 11.76 6.82
C LYS A 27 -14.04 11.52 7.02
N SER A 28 -13.55 11.54 8.26
CA SER A 28 -12.16 11.27 8.60
C SER A 28 -11.76 9.84 8.25
N ASN A 29 -12.60 8.85 8.57
CA ASN A 29 -12.33 7.44 8.26
C ASN A 29 -12.37 7.15 6.76
N ALA A 30 -13.31 7.76 6.03
CA ALA A 30 -13.37 7.66 4.57
C ALA A 30 -12.11 8.25 3.91
N CYS A 31 -11.67 9.43 4.38
CA CYS A 31 -10.44 10.06 3.91
C CYS A 31 -9.20 9.19 4.17
N LEU A 32 -9.11 8.57 5.34
CA LEU A 32 -8.02 7.68 5.71
C LEU A 32 -7.99 6.41 4.85
N PHE A 33 -9.14 5.79 4.59
CA PHE A 33 -9.23 4.61 3.71
C PHE A 33 -8.75 4.95 2.29
N SER A 34 -9.28 6.02 1.69
CA SER A 34 -8.89 6.43 0.34
C SER A 34 -7.39 6.69 0.22
N LYS A 35 -6.81 7.39 1.21
CA LYS A 35 -5.37 7.65 1.26
C LYS A 35 -4.54 6.37 1.32
N ARG A 36 -4.93 5.41 2.17
CA ARG A 36 -4.22 4.12 2.29
C ARG A 36 -4.31 3.31 1.01
N LYS A 37 -5.49 3.28 0.38
CA LYS A 37 -5.70 2.61 -0.91
C LYS A 37 -4.84 3.21 -2.01
N GLU A 38 -4.78 4.54 -2.09
CA GLU A 38 -3.93 5.25 -3.05
C GLU A 38 -2.45 4.94 -2.84
N MET A 39 -1.96 5.05 -1.61
CA MET A 39 -0.56 4.73 -1.28
C MET A 39 -0.22 3.27 -1.63
N LEU A 40 -1.08 2.32 -1.27
CA LEU A 40 -0.87 0.91 -1.63
C LEU A 40 -0.81 0.71 -3.14
N SER A 41 -1.70 1.35 -3.91
CA SER A 41 -1.67 1.30 -5.38
C SER A 41 -0.34 1.80 -5.94
N GLN A 42 0.21 2.88 -5.38
CA GLN A 42 1.52 3.40 -5.81
C GLN A 42 2.65 2.40 -5.53
N TYR A 43 2.64 1.72 -4.39
CA TYR A 43 3.63 0.69 -4.08
C TYR A 43 3.45 -0.57 -4.94
N PHE A 44 2.22 -0.96 -5.25
CA PHE A 44 1.94 -2.06 -6.17
C PHE A 44 2.49 -1.75 -7.56
N ASP A 45 2.26 -0.54 -8.07
CA ASP A 45 2.82 -0.09 -9.35
C ASP A 45 4.36 -0.03 -9.31
N SER A 46 4.94 0.44 -8.21
CA SER A 46 6.40 0.56 -8.05
C SER A 46 7.08 -0.80 -8.05
N LEU A 47 6.40 -1.84 -7.54
CA LEU A 47 6.92 -3.21 -7.44
C LEU A 47 6.35 -4.17 -8.51
N ALA A 48 5.56 -3.69 -9.48
CA ALA A 48 4.87 -4.54 -10.45
C ALA A 48 5.81 -5.47 -11.22
N GLU A 49 7.02 -5.01 -11.57
CA GLU A 49 7.99 -5.85 -12.28
C GLU A 49 8.56 -6.98 -11.42
N LEU A 50 8.52 -6.88 -10.10
CA LEU A 50 8.87 -7.97 -9.20
C LEU A 50 7.84 -9.10 -9.29
N GLU A 51 6.54 -8.76 -9.38
CA GLU A 51 5.44 -9.74 -9.53
C GLU A 51 5.51 -10.47 -10.87
N ASN A 52 6.02 -9.79 -11.90
CA ASN A 52 6.12 -10.33 -13.24
C ASN A 52 7.35 -11.23 -13.45
N LEU A 53 8.27 -11.29 -12.48
CA LEU A 53 9.38 -12.23 -12.54
C LEU A 53 8.88 -13.67 -12.39
N SER A 54 9.38 -14.54 -13.26
CA SER A 54 9.08 -15.97 -13.22
C SER A 54 10.30 -16.77 -13.64
N GLU A 55 10.25 -18.09 -13.47
CA GLU A 55 11.31 -19.00 -13.93
C GLU A 55 11.52 -18.96 -15.45
N THR A 56 10.51 -18.54 -16.22
CA THR A 56 10.58 -18.39 -17.69
C THR A 56 10.81 -16.95 -18.14
N ASN A 57 10.75 -15.99 -17.22
CA ASN A 57 10.89 -14.55 -17.47
C ASN A 57 11.92 -13.96 -16.49
N ILE A 58 13.17 -14.38 -16.65
CA ILE A 58 14.26 -14.01 -15.74
C ILE A 58 14.98 -12.78 -16.29
N HIS A 59 14.75 -11.64 -15.65
CA HIS A 59 15.45 -10.39 -15.96
C HIS A 59 16.07 -9.80 -14.69
N LYS A 60 17.25 -9.17 -14.84
CA LYS A 60 17.77 -8.32 -13.78
C LYS A 60 16.87 -7.09 -13.69
N LEU A 61 16.52 -6.70 -12.47
CA LEU A 61 15.77 -5.47 -12.23
C LEU A 61 16.71 -4.31 -11.92
N GLY A 62 16.25 -3.10 -12.26
CA GLY A 62 16.81 -1.83 -11.82
C GLY A 62 15.68 -0.91 -11.35
N VAL A 63 16.04 0.27 -10.84
CA VAL A 63 15.08 1.32 -10.45
C VAL A 63 15.19 2.49 -11.41
N ASP A 64 14.04 2.99 -11.87
CA ASP A 64 13.94 4.21 -12.67
C ASP A 64 12.66 4.95 -12.27
N ASP A 65 12.78 6.25 -12.00
CA ASP A 65 11.65 7.10 -11.56
C ASP A 65 10.81 6.48 -10.42
N GLY A 66 11.49 5.87 -9.44
CA GLY A 66 10.84 5.24 -8.28
C GLY A 66 10.09 3.94 -8.59
N LYS A 67 10.27 3.35 -9.76
CA LYS A 67 9.65 2.08 -10.16
C LYS A 67 10.69 1.05 -10.57
N LEU A 68 10.36 -0.22 -10.37
CA LEU A 68 11.16 -1.31 -10.92
C LEU A 68 10.98 -1.38 -12.43
N TYR A 69 12.09 -1.56 -13.14
CA TYR A 69 12.10 -1.86 -14.56
C TYR A 69 12.92 -3.12 -14.85
N ARG A 70 12.61 -3.81 -15.95
CA ARG A 70 13.42 -4.93 -16.44
C ARG A 70 14.59 -4.42 -17.26
N SER A 71 15.80 -4.73 -16.83
CA SER A 71 16.99 -4.41 -17.61
C SER A 71 17.16 -5.32 -18.83
N TRP A 72 17.91 -4.82 -19.81
CA TRP A 72 18.15 -5.53 -21.07
C TRP A 72 18.85 -6.86 -20.85
N TYR A 73 18.35 -7.90 -21.52
CA TYR A 73 18.88 -9.26 -21.38
C TYR A 73 20.38 -9.36 -21.69
N TRP A 74 20.84 -8.71 -22.77
CA TRP A 74 22.22 -8.83 -23.27
C TRP A 74 23.17 -7.73 -22.78
N ALA A 75 22.66 -6.64 -22.23
CA ALA A 75 23.47 -5.48 -21.80
C ALA A 75 23.02 -4.86 -20.46
N SER A 76 22.38 -5.65 -19.60
CA SER A 76 21.90 -5.23 -18.27
C SER A 76 22.96 -4.49 -17.44
N GLY A 77 24.23 -4.90 -17.51
CA GLY A 77 25.32 -4.23 -16.80
C GLY A 77 25.57 -2.80 -17.31
N ILE A 78 25.51 -2.58 -18.63
CA ILE A 78 25.75 -1.27 -19.26
C ILE A 78 24.59 -0.34 -18.98
N GLU A 79 23.35 -0.81 -19.17
CA GLU A 79 22.15 -0.02 -18.93
C GLU A 79 22.07 0.43 -17.47
N ARG A 80 22.33 -0.49 -16.52
CA ARG A 80 22.34 -0.17 -15.09
C ARG A 80 23.46 0.78 -14.74
N HIS A 81 24.66 0.59 -15.29
CA HIS A 81 25.75 1.52 -15.07
C HIS A 81 25.43 2.93 -15.58
N TYR A 82 24.86 3.06 -16.77
CA TYR A 82 24.44 4.35 -17.33
C TYR A 82 23.38 5.05 -16.47
N ARG A 83 22.47 4.29 -15.86
CA ARG A 83 21.42 4.79 -14.96
C ARG A 83 21.87 4.96 -13.51
N GLY A 84 23.13 4.65 -13.17
CA GLY A 84 23.63 4.70 -11.79
C GLY A 84 23.07 3.61 -10.88
N GLU A 85 22.51 2.55 -11.45
CA GLU A 85 21.83 1.47 -10.75
C GLU A 85 22.76 0.32 -10.37
N SER A 86 22.52 -0.28 -9.20
CA SER A 86 23.26 -1.42 -8.67
C SER A 86 22.30 -2.44 -8.05
N ARG A 87 22.79 -3.66 -7.78
CA ARG A 87 21.96 -4.68 -7.08
C ARG A 87 21.47 -4.12 -5.75
N MET A 88 22.37 -3.44 -5.03
CA MET A 88 22.09 -2.83 -3.73
C MET A 88 21.00 -1.74 -3.80
N THR A 89 21.05 -0.83 -4.78
CA THR A 89 20.02 0.21 -4.92
C THR A 89 18.64 -0.38 -5.18
N THR A 90 18.58 -1.41 -6.03
CA THR A 90 17.34 -2.13 -6.33
C THR A 90 16.78 -2.86 -5.10
N ILE A 91 17.62 -3.60 -4.35
CA ILE A 91 17.16 -4.31 -3.15
C ILE A 91 16.73 -3.33 -2.06
N LYS A 92 17.45 -2.22 -1.88
CA LYS A 92 17.07 -1.18 -0.92
C LYS A 92 15.73 -0.53 -1.27
N HIS A 93 15.48 -0.27 -2.56
CA HIS A 93 14.20 0.25 -3.02
C HIS A 93 13.05 -0.73 -2.70
N ILE A 94 13.23 -2.02 -3.03
CA ILE A 94 12.23 -3.07 -2.71
C ILE A 94 11.97 -3.13 -1.20
N SER A 95 13.04 -3.15 -0.39
CA SER A 95 12.94 -3.23 1.07
C SER A 95 12.16 -2.04 1.66
N ASN A 96 12.41 -0.83 1.18
CA ASN A 96 11.70 0.37 1.63
C ASN A 96 10.20 0.29 1.28
N CYS A 97 9.87 -0.02 0.01
CA CYS A 97 8.48 -0.16 -0.42
C CYS A 97 7.74 -1.25 0.38
N VAL A 98 8.38 -2.41 0.60
CA VAL A 98 7.81 -3.49 1.40
C VAL A 98 7.57 -3.05 2.85
N THR A 99 8.53 -2.34 3.46
CA THR A 99 8.39 -1.83 4.83
C THR A 99 7.18 -0.89 4.97
N ASP A 100 7.01 0.02 4.02
CA ASP A 100 5.88 0.96 4.00
C ASP A 100 4.54 0.23 3.81
N VAL A 101 4.48 -0.71 2.87
CA VAL A 101 3.29 -1.54 2.64
C VAL A 101 2.91 -2.33 3.90
N ILE A 102 3.88 -2.94 4.58
CA ILE A 102 3.66 -3.66 5.84
C ILE A 102 3.12 -2.74 6.92
N THR A 103 3.64 -1.51 7.01
CA THR A 103 3.17 -0.51 7.97
C THR A 103 1.72 -0.14 7.73
N ILE A 104 1.34 0.08 6.45
CA ILE A 104 -0.05 0.35 6.07
C ILE A 104 -0.94 -0.86 6.36
N TYR A 105 -0.50 -2.06 5.99
CA TYR A 105 -1.21 -3.32 6.23
C TYR A 105 -1.54 -3.50 7.72
N LYS A 106 -0.53 -3.39 8.59
CA LYS A 106 -0.72 -3.45 10.05
C LYS A 106 -1.65 -2.35 10.54
N GLY A 107 -1.54 -1.13 10.00
CA GLY A 107 -2.43 -0.02 10.35
C GLY A 107 -3.89 -0.23 9.94
N ILE A 108 -4.16 -0.95 8.85
CA ILE A 108 -5.53 -1.33 8.47
C ILE A 108 -6.01 -2.46 9.38
N PHE A 109 -5.19 -3.49 9.62
CA PHE A 109 -5.51 -4.59 10.52
C PHE A 109 -5.88 -4.10 11.93
N ASP A 110 -5.12 -3.15 12.47
CA ASP A 110 -5.38 -2.52 13.77
C ASP A 110 -6.73 -1.78 13.84
N VAL A 111 -7.16 -1.18 12.73
CA VAL A 111 -8.46 -0.50 12.65
C VAL A 111 -9.61 -1.50 12.69
N ILE A 112 -9.48 -2.62 11.98
CA ILE A 112 -10.49 -3.69 11.95
C ILE A 112 -10.55 -4.41 13.30
N SER A 113 -9.42 -4.91 13.79
CA SER A 113 -9.33 -5.74 15.00
C SER A 113 -9.80 -5.03 16.28
N LYS A 114 -9.53 -3.72 16.38
CA LYS A 114 -9.97 -2.89 17.52
C LYS A 114 -11.37 -2.32 17.34
N ASN A 115 -12.11 -2.75 16.31
CA ASN A 115 -13.43 -2.27 15.92
C ASN A 115 -13.52 -0.73 15.89
N LYS A 116 -12.45 -0.07 15.44
CA LYS A 116 -12.36 1.41 15.35
C LYS A 116 -13.13 1.96 14.16
N CYS A 117 -13.66 1.09 13.31
CA CYS A 117 -14.48 1.44 12.16
C CYS A 117 -15.94 1.02 12.45
N PRO A 118 -16.82 1.97 12.82
CA PRO A 118 -18.21 1.65 13.16
C PRO A 118 -19.06 1.31 11.92
N ASP A 119 -18.61 1.72 10.74
CA ASP A 119 -19.29 1.51 9.46
C ASP A 119 -18.97 0.10 8.90
N SER A 120 -20.02 -0.71 8.73
CA SER A 120 -19.90 -2.07 8.21
C SER A 120 -19.36 -2.11 6.79
N GLN A 121 -19.72 -1.16 5.93
CA GLN A 121 -19.21 -1.11 4.55
C GLN A 121 -17.70 -0.86 4.56
N ARG A 122 -17.24 0.12 5.33
CA ARG A 122 -15.81 0.45 5.44
C ARG A 122 -14.99 -0.67 6.06
N ARG A 123 -15.55 -1.45 6.99
CA ARG A 123 -14.89 -2.67 7.50
C ARG A 123 -14.66 -3.68 6.38
N THR A 124 -15.68 -3.94 5.57
CA THR A 124 -15.59 -4.86 4.42
C THR A 124 -14.56 -4.36 3.39
N GLU A 125 -14.56 -3.06 3.07
CA GLU A 125 -13.59 -2.47 2.14
C GLU A 125 -12.15 -2.57 2.66
N ASN A 126 -11.92 -2.33 3.96
CA ASN A 126 -10.61 -2.52 4.58
C ASN A 126 -10.18 -4.00 4.60
N ALA A 127 -11.12 -4.92 4.86
CA ALA A 127 -10.84 -6.35 4.83
C ALA A 127 -10.44 -6.81 3.41
N GLN A 128 -11.16 -6.36 2.38
CA GLN A 128 -10.81 -6.64 0.99
C GLN A 128 -9.42 -6.07 0.64
N LEU A 129 -9.13 -4.84 1.06
CA LEU A 129 -7.82 -4.23 0.82
C LEU A 129 -6.67 -5.03 1.48
N LEU A 130 -6.90 -5.62 2.66
CA LEU A 130 -5.93 -6.53 3.30
C LEU A 130 -5.74 -7.82 2.50
N VAL A 131 -6.82 -8.41 1.98
CA VAL A 131 -6.76 -9.61 1.13
C VAL A 131 -5.97 -9.32 -0.15
N ASP A 132 -6.26 -8.22 -0.82
CA ASP A 132 -5.57 -7.82 -2.05
C ASP A 132 -4.09 -7.54 -1.79
N THR A 133 -3.78 -6.81 -0.72
CA THR A 133 -2.39 -6.52 -0.32
C THR A 133 -1.62 -7.81 -0.04
N LYS A 134 -2.23 -8.78 0.65
CA LYS A 134 -1.61 -10.08 0.92
C LYS A 134 -1.31 -10.85 -0.37
N LYS A 135 -2.20 -10.79 -1.37
CA LYS A 135 -1.96 -11.39 -2.69
C LYS A 135 -0.76 -10.77 -3.39
N HIS A 136 -0.58 -9.45 -3.33
CA HIS A 136 0.62 -8.79 -3.87
C HIS A 136 1.89 -9.27 -3.14
N MET A 137 1.86 -9.36 -1.80
CA MET A 137 2.98 -9.89 -1.02
C MET A 137 3.37 -11.32 -1.43
N GLU A 138 2.38 -12.20 -1.69
CA GLU A 138 2.61 -13.56 -2.20
C GLU A 138 3.30 -13.58 -3.57
N LEU A 139 2.95 -12.64 -4.46
CA LEU A 139 3.59 -12.50 -5.76
C LEU A 139 5.00 -11.95 -5.63
N TRP A 140 5.24 -10.97 -4.75
CA TRP A 140 6.57 -10.45 -4.48
C TRP A 140 7.50 -11.50 -3.89
N ILE A 141 7.02 -12.38 -3.00
CA ILE A 141 7.81 -13.52 -2.50
C ILE A 141 8.32 -14.38 -3.65
N LYS A 142 7.46 -14.71 -4.62
CA LYS A 142 7.88 -15.48 -5.81
C LYS A 142 8.93 -14.72 -6.63
N GLY A 143 8.71 -13.42 -6.84
CA GLY A 143 9.68 -12.56 -7.52
C GLY A 143 11.04 -12.51 -6.83
N LEU A 144 11.05 -12.37 -5.50
CA LEU A 144 12.25 -12.38 -4.66
C LEU A 144 13.00 -13.71 -4.76
N GLN A 145 12.28 -14.84 -4.78
CA GLN A 145 12.90 -16.16 -4.96
C GLN A 145 13.58 -16.28 -6.33
N VAL A 146 12.99 -15.74 -7.40
CA VAL A 146 13.63 -15.68 -8.73
C VAL A 146 14.86 -14.77 -8.69
N MET A 147 14.77 -13.59 -8.07
CA MET A 147 15.91 -12.68 -7.91
C MET A 147 17.05 -13.30 -7.11
N SER A 148 16.74 -14.05 -6.05
CA SER A 148 17.74 -14.75 -5.22
C SER A 148 18.55 -15.74 -6.06
N ARG A 149 17.91 -16.47 -6.98
CA ARG A 149 18.61 -17.38 -7.90
C ARG A 149 19.44 -16.61 -8.92
N LEU A 150 18.93 -15.48 -9.41
CA LEU A 150 19.61 -14.63 -10.39
C LEU A 150 20.88 -13.97 -9.83
N TYR A 151 20.88 -13.66 -8.53
CA TYR A 151 22.01 -13.03 -7.83
C TYR A 151 22.75 -14.00 -6.90
N GLN A 152 22.66 -15.30 -7.15
CA GLN A 152 23.33 -16.34 -6.35
C GLN A 152 24.86 -16.18 -6.23
N ASP A 153 25.47 -15.42 -7.14
CA ASP A 153 26.89 -15.06 -7.15
C ASP A 153 27.26 -13.98 -6.11
N ASP A 154 26.28 -13.37 -5.43
CA ASP A 154 26.46 -12.28 -4.48
C ASP A 154 25.73 -12.60 -3.16
N PRO A 155 26.41 -13.26 -2.19
CA PRO A 155 25.80 -13.73 -0.95
C PRO A 155 25.17 -12.61 -0.10
N ASP A 156 25.74 -11.41 -0.11
CA ASP A 156 25.24 -10.26 0.66
C ASP A 156 23.89 -9.79 0.12
N ILE A 157 23.74 -9.79 -1.22
CA ILE A 157 22.46 -9.49 -1.87
C ILE A 157 21.44 -10.59 -1.62
N VAL A 158 21.84 -11.86 -1.68
CA VAL A 158 20.96 -13.00 -1.37
C VAL A 158 20.45 -12.96 0.06
N SER A 159 21.31 -12.61 1.03
CA SER A 159 20.92 -12.45 2.43
C SER A 159 19.83 -11.39 2.59
N GLN A 160 20.01 -10.21 1.99
CA GLN A 160 19.01 -9.14 2.06
C GLN A 160 17.68 -9.52 1.39
N ILE A 161 17.73 -10.24 0.26
CA ILE A 161 16.52 -10.78 -0.38
C ILE A 161 15.79 -11.73 0.57
N SER A 162 16.54 -12.61 1.25
CA SER A 162 15.99 -13.59 2.18
C SER A 162 15.34 -12.93 3.41
N GLU A 163 15.89 -11.81 3.89
CA GLU A 163 15.29 -11.02 4.98
C GLU A 163 13.93 -10.43 4.57
N ILE A 164 13.84 -9.88 3.34
CA ILE A 164 12.58 -9.34 2.81
C ILE A 164 11.56 -10.46 2.62
N ASP A 165 11.96 -11.57 1.99
CA ASP A 165 11.09 -12.76 1.80
C ASP A 165 10.58 -13.29 3.14
N GLY A 166 11.47 -13.50 4.11
CA GLY A 166 11.10 -13.96 5.45
C GLY A 166 10.09 -13.04 6.13
N THR A 167 10.29 -11.72 6.02
CA THR A 167 9.38 -10.73 6.59
C THR A 167 7.98 -10.79 5.96
N LEU A 168 7.91 -10.87 4.62
CA LEU A 168 6.65 -11.02 3.89
C LEU A 168 5.96 -12.35 4.23
N SER A 169 6.73 -13.44 4.24
CA SER A 169 6.26 -14.80 4.53
C SER A 169 5.63 -14.90 5.92
N ILE A 170 6.17 -14.22 6.93
CA ILE A 170 5.56 -14.17 8.27
C ILE A 170 4.15 -13.55 8.21
N ILE A 171 3.97 -12.47 7.45
CA ILE A 171 2.69 -11.77 7.33
C ILE A 171 1.71 -12.59 6.52
N VAL A 172 2.14 -13.13 5.39
CA VAL A 172 1.32 -13.99 4.52
C VAL A 172 0.86 -15.24 5.27
N ASN A 173 1.73 -15.87 6.06
CA ASN A 173 1.36 -17.08 6.81
C ASN A 173 0.60 -16.80 8.10
N SER A 174 0.54 -15.53 8.55
CA SER A 174 -0.27 -15.17 9.72
C SER A 174 -1.76 -15.39 9.42
N SER A 175 -2.40 -16.19 10.27
CA SER A 175 -3.81 -16.57 10.16
C SER A 175 -4.69 -15.39 10.57
N VAL A 176 -4.91 -14.45 9.64
CA VAL A 176 -5.88 -13.40 9.89
C VAL A 176 -7.25 -13.84 9.35
N ASN A 177 -8.04 -14.47 10.21
CA ASN A 177 -9.42 -14.83 9.92
C ASN A 177 -10.30 -13.58 9.99
N PHE A 178 -10.57 -12.97 8.84
CA PHE A 178 -11.44 -11.79 8.74
C PHE A 178 -12.94 -12.12 8.64
N PHE A 179 -13.29 -13.39 8.49
CA PHE A 179 -14.67 -13.85 8.28
C PHE A 179 -15.27 -14.44 9.56
N SER A 180 -15.50 -13.57 10.53
CA SER A 180 -16.47 -13.82 11.60
C SER A 180 -17.10 -12.49 12.00
N PHE A 181 -17.96 -11.97 11.13
CA PHE A 181 -18.90 -10.90 11.43
C PHE A 181 -20.32 -11.41 11.25
#